data_AF-A0A3A8Z7T2-F1
#
_entry.id   AF-A0A3A8Z7T2-F1
#
_cell.length_a   1.000
_cell.length_b   1.000
_cell.length_c   1.000
_cell.angle_alpha   90.00
_cell.angle_beta   90.00
_cell.angle_gamma   90.00
#
_symmetry.space_group_name_H-M   'P 1'
#
loop_
_entity.id
_entity.type
_entity.pdbx_description
1 polymer ?
#
loop_
_entity_poly.entity_id
_entity_poly.type
_entity_poly.pdbx_seq_one_letter_code
_entity_poly.pdbx_strand_id
1 'polypeptide(L)'
;MDKKQHGKRKKVKRLVIAYLLRAVVILIPVIMIILMVCGCLYICEKFTKEDERTDIYTNTYTDKNTGNDTAPITSTADFVSKFCVIIDAGHGGSDGGTVSGKIIEKDINLSVALKLKTILEDNNIEVILTRNSDEKMSLAQRTSVANDSNADFFISLHCNYYEDDAQIAGLECYYNSPDATESKAYAESIIHAVSLSNDVKTRYAKTENYYVLRNTQIPAVLVEMGFLSNYSESQKLLDDDYQEILAQRMAEGIFNKIKGDENL
;
A
#
# COMPACT_ATOMS: atom_id res chain seq x y z
N MET A 1 27.63 -69.87 15.16
CA MET A 1 28.35 -68.58 15.18
C MET A 1 27.51 -67.34 14.78
N ASP A 2 26.25 -67.50 14.35
CA ASP A 2 25.52 -66.48 13.57
C ASP A 2 24.73 -65.42 14.40
N LYS A 3 24.13 -65.80 15.54
CA LYS A 3 23.34 -64.87 16.39
C LYS A 3 24.16 -63.70 16.96
N LYS A 4 25.45 -63.92 17.26
CA LYS A 4 26.35 -62.92 17.86
C LYS A 4 26.71 -61.81 16.84
N GLN A 5 26.84 -62.18 15.56
CA GLN A 5 27.14 -61.25 14.48
C GLN A 5 25.91 -60.41 14.08
N HIS A 6 24.72 -61.02 14.08
CA HIS A 6 23.45 -60.33 13.86
C HIS A 6 23.13 -59.29 14.96
N GLY A 7 23.38 -59.63 16.23
CA GLY A 7 23.24 -58.70 17.35
C GLY A 7 24.19 -57.50 17.28
N LYS A 8 25.44 -57.72 16.82
CA LYS A 8 26.44 -56.65 16.64
C LYS A 8 26.01 -55.69 15.51
N ARG A 9 25.51 -56.21 14.39
CA ARG A 9 24.97 -55.38 13.27
C ARG A 9 23.77 -54.53 13.70
N LYS A 10 22.82 -55.08 14.48
CA LYS A 10 21.68 -54.31 15.01
C LYS A 10 22.10 -53.18 15.96
N LYS A 11 23.09 -53.42 16.83
CA LYS A 11 23.64 -52.38 17.73
C LYS A 11 24.32 -51.24 16.95
N VAL A 12 25.12 -51.58 15.93
CA VAL A 12 25.77 -50.57 15.07
C VAL A 12 24.75 -49.73 14.32
N LYS A 13 23.71 -50.34 13.71
CA LYS A 13 22.64 -49.58 13.03
C LYS A 13 21.92 -48.62 13.97
N ARG A 14 21.60 -49.05 15.20
CA ARG A 14 20.98 -48.17 16.21
C ARG A 14 21.87 -47.01 16.60
N LEU A 15 23.18 -47.24 16.74
CA LEU A 15 24.16 -46.18 17.02
C LEU A 15 24.23 -45.17 15.88
N VAL A 16 24.34 -45.64 14.63
CA VAL A 16 24.38 -44.76 13.44
C VAL A 16 23.12 -43.90 13.35
N ILE A 17 21.94 -44.48 13.55
CA ILE A 17 20.67 -43.73 13.57
C ILE A 17 20.66 -42.68 14.68
N ALA A 18 21.14 -43.03 15.88
CA ALA A 18 21.21 -42.09 17.00
C ALA A 18 22.15 -40.90 16.71
N TYR A 19 23.29 -41.14 16.05
CA TYR A 19 24.21 -40.06 15.64
C TYR A 19 23.61 -39.18 14.53
N LEU A 20 22.91 -39.77 13.56
CA LEU A 20 22.21 -39.02 12.52
C LEU A 20 21.11 -38.12 13.12
N LEU A 21 20.31 -38.64 14.05
CA LEU A 21 19.29 -37.85 14.74
C LEU A 21 19.91 -36.69 15.54
N ARG A 22 21.02 -36.93 16.24
CA ARG A 22 21.75 -35.86 16.95
C ARG A 22 22.31 -34.81 15.98
N ALA A 23 22.84 -35.23 14.83
CA ALA A 23 23.34 -34.30 13.81
C ALA A 23 22.22 -33.43 13.24
N VAL A 24 21.04 -33.99 12.97
CA VAL A 24 19.87 -33.23 12.50
C VAL A 24 19.41 -32.22 13.54
N VAL A 25 19.34 -32.60 14.82
CA VAL A 25 18.96 -31.69 15.91
C VAL A 25 19.94 -30.53 16.07
N ILE A 26 21.22 -30.72 15.75
CA ILE A 26 22.24 -29.66 15.77
C ILE A 26 22.19 -28.81 14.49
N LEU A 27 21.88 -29.40 13.34
CA LEU A 27 21.87 -28.71 12.05
C LEU A 27 20.69 -27.74 11.91
N ILE A 28 19.51 -28.10 12.43
CA ILE A 28 18.31 -27.25 12.39
C ILE A 28 18.53 -25.84 12.99
N PRO A 29 19.04 -25.69 14.23
CA PRO A 29 19.29 -24.36 14.81
C PRO A 29 20.39 -23.60 14.06
N VAL A 30 21.41 -24.28 13.53
CA VAL A 30 22.46 -23.64 12.72
C VAL A 30 21.86 -23.05 11.43
N ILE A 31 20.99 -23.79 10.74
CA ILE A 31 20.28 -23.30 9.56
C ILE A 31 19.37 -22.12 9.92
N MET A 32 18.65 -22.19 11.04
CA MET A 32 17.80 -21.09 11.50
C MET A 32 18.60 -19.81 11.80
N ILE A 33 19.79 -19.93 12.41
CA ILE A 33 20.68 -18.80 12.66
C ILE A 33 21.18 -18.21 11.34
N ILE A 34 21.57 -19.04 10.37
CA ILE A 34 22.00 -18.57 9.05
C ILE A 34 20.87 -17.82 8.34
N LEU A 35 19.66 -18.37 8.34
CA LEU A 35 18.48 -17.72 7.74
C LEU A 35 18.15 -16.39 8.44
N MET A 36 18.25 -16.34 9.76
CA MET A 36 18.05 -15.12 10.53
C MET A 36 19.10 -14.06 10.19
N VAL A 37 20.38 -14.42 10.12
CA VAL A 37 21.47 -13.49 9.75
C VAL A 37 21.30 -13.00 8.32
N CYS A 38 21.01 -13.89 7.36
CA CYS A 38 20.74 -13.50 5.98
C CYS A 38 19.52 -12.58 5.87
N GLY A 39 18.45 -12.87 6.63
CA GLY A 39 17.26 -12.01 6.71
C GLY A 39 17.58 -10.63 7.28
N CYS A 40 18.34 -10.56 8.37
CA CYS A 40 18.80 -9.29 8.94
C CYS A 40 19.67 -8.50 7.96
N LEU A 41 20.60 -9.15 7.26
CA LEU A 41 21.45 -8.49 6.26
C LEU A 41 20.63 -7.95 5.07
N TYR A 42 19.66 -8.73 4.58
CA TYR A 42 18.76 -8.30 3.51
C TYR A 42 17.90 -7.09 3.93
N ILE A 43 17.36 -7.12 5.16
CA ILE A 43 16.59 -6.01 5.72
C ILE A 43 17.49 -4.78 5.89
N CYS A 44 18.69 -4.93 6.46
CA CYS A 44 19.65 -3.83 6.60
C CYS A 44 20.04 -3.21 5.26
N GLU A 45 20.28 -4.01 4.21
CA GLU A 45 20.59 -3.50 2.87
C GLU A 45 19.42 -2.68 2.29
N LYS A 46 18.18 -3.16 2.49
CA LYS A 46 16.97 -2.44 2.08
C LYS A 46 16.81 -1.11 2.82
N PHE A 47 17.01 -1.10 4.15
CA PHE A 47 16.95 0.13 4.95
C PHE A 47 18.06 1.13 4.60
N THR A 48 19.31 0.67 4.37
CA THR A 48 20.40 1.59 3.98
C THR A 48 20.15 2.27 2.64
N LYS A 49 19.46 1.59 1.70
CA LYS A 49 19.06 2.19 0.41
C LYS A 49 17.90 3.18 0.56
N GLU A 50 17.07 3.04 1.59
CA GLU A 50 16.03 4.02 1.94
C GLU A 50 16.62 5.25 2.64
N ASP A 51 17.60 5.09 3.53
CA ASP A 51 18.29 6.22 4.19
C ASP A 51 19.09 7.07 3.19
N GLU A 52 19.84 6.46 2.26
CA GLU A 52 20.54 7.21 1.19
C GLU A 52 19.56 8.00 0.30
N ARG A 53 18.33 7.50 0.11
CA ARG A 53 17.27 8.21 -0.63
C ARG A 53 16.69 9.36 0.19
N THR A 54 16.62 9.23 1.51
CA THR A 54 16.07 10.24 2.43
C THR A 54 17.04 11.41 2.66
N ASP A 55 18.35 11.13 2.68
CA ASP A 55 19.41 12.14 2.80
C ASP A 55 19.52 13.05 1.56
N ILE A 56 19.10 12.58 0.38
CA ILE A 56 19.02 13.40 -0.83
C ILE A 56 17.88 14.43 -0.74
N TYR A 57 16.78 14.13 -0.04
CA TYR A 57 15.63 15.04 0.07
C TYR A 57 15.78 16.10 1.18
N THR A 58 16.60 15.88 2.21
CA THR A 58 16.77 16.85 3.32
C THR A 58 17.79 17.96 3.03
N ASN A 59 18.61 17.84 1.98
CA ASN A 59 19.66 18.82 1.67
C ASN A 59 19.23 20.00 0.77
N THR A 60 17.96 20.07 0.36
CA THR A 60 17.49 21.11 -0.58
C THR A 60 16.79 22.31 0.09
N TYR A 61 16.66 22.32 1.42
CA TYR A 61 16.04 23.42 2.17
C TYR A 61 16.96 24.03 3.22
N THR A 62 18.02 24.71 2.76
CA THR A 62 18.60 25.86 3.48
C THR A 62 19.02 26.94 2.48
N ASP A 63 18.06 27.69 1.96
CA ASP A 63 18.36 28.95 1.29
C ASP A 63 18.37 30.10 2.32
N LYS A 64 19.57 30.67 2.54
CA LYS A 64 19.73 32.06 2.97
C LYS A 64 20.44 32.82 1.85
N ASN A 65 19.62 33.47 1.04
CA ASN A 65 19.93 34.57 0.14
C ASN A 65 21.18 35.39 0.52
N THR A 66 22.16 35.42 -0.38
CA THR A 66 23.01 36.60 -0.62
C THR A 66 23.49 36.63 -2.09
N GLY A 67 23.03 37.64 -2.84
CA GLY A 67 23.83 38.46 -3.77
C GLY A 67 24.48 37.83 -5.03
N ASN A 68 23.89 38.17 -6.17
CA ASN A 68 24.48 38.64 -7.44
C ASN A 68 25.58 37.86 -8.20
N ASP A 69 25.37 37.84 -9.52
CA ASP A 69 26.28 37.70 -10.67
C ASP A 69 26.61 36.32 -11.27
N THR A 70 26.18 36.23 -12.54
CA THR A 70 26.68 35.42 -13.67
C THR A 70 26.51 33.90 -13.63
N ALA A 71 25.58 33.44 -14.48
CA ALA A 71 25.26 32.05 -14.76
C ALA A 71 26.43 31.27 -15.41
N PRO A 72 26.62 30.00 -15.04
CA PRO A 72 27.11 28.98 -15.95
C PRO A 72 25.92 28.25 -16.58
N ILE A 73 25.81 28.36 -17.91
CA ILE A 73 24.88 27.61 -18.76
C ILE A 73 25.18 26.12 -18.55
N THR A 74 24.32 25.42 -17.82
CA THR A 74 24.41 23.97 -17.62
C THR A 74 23.15 23.34 -18.16
N SER A 75 23.34 22.53 -19.21
CA SER A 75 22.40 21.61 -19.86
C SER A 75 21.11 21.34 -19.08
N THR A 76 20.02 21.98 -19.49
CA THR A 76 18.65 21.61 -19.12
C THR A 76 18.35 20.26 -19.75
N ALA A 77 18.70 19.17 -19.07
CA ALA A 77 17.89 17.97 -19.22
C ALA A 77 16.49 18.38 -18.75
N ASP A 78 15.51 18.39 -19.66
CA ASP A 78 14.13 18.67 -19.34
C ASP A 78 13.68 17.66 -18.26
N PHE A 79 13.71 18.08 -17.00
CA PHE A 79 13.11 17.35 -15.90
C PHE A 79 11.60 17.41 -16.12
N VAL A 80 11.07 16.43 -16.86
CA VAL A 80 9.63 16.18 -16.90
C VAL A 80 9.22 15.84 -15.47
N SER A 81 8.44 16.71 -14.84
CA SER A 81 7.87 16.44 -13.52
C SER A 81 7.02 15.18 -13.60
N LYS A 82 7.26 14.23 -12.71
CA LYS A 82 6.47 13.00 -12.65
C LYS A 82 5.06 13.34 -12.15
N PHE A 83 4.06 12.65 -12.69
CA PHE A 83 2.71 12.70 -12.14
C PHE A 83 2.76 12.23 -10.68
N CYS A 84 2.13 12.97 -9.77
CA CYS A 84 2.20 12.73 -8.34
C CYS A 84 0.80 12.43 -7.76
N VAL A 85 0.68 11.31 -7.06
CA VAL A 85 -0.55 10.87 -6.39
C VAL A 85 -0.39 10.94 -4.88
N ILE A 86 -1.32 11.61 -4.21
CA ILE A 86 -1.50 11.48 -2.77
C ILE A 86 -2.36 10.25 -2.50
N ILE A 87 -1.85 9.30 -1.71
CA ILE A 87 -2.67 8.20 -1.17
C ILE A 87 -2.94 8.47 0.31
N ASP A 88 -4.22 8.62 0.63
CA ASP A 88 -4.70 8.81 1.97
C ASP A 88 -5.22 7.49 2.57
N ALA A 89 -4.46 6.89 3.48
CA ALA A 89 -4.94 5.74 4.24
C ALA A 89 -5.86 6.23 5.37
N GLY A 90 -7.18 6.05 5.22
CA GLY A 90 -8.18 6.51 6.18
C GLY A 90 -7.91 6.04 7.61
N HIS A 91 -8.38 6.80 8.60
CA HIS A 91 -8.20 6.52 10.04
C HIS A 91 -6.72 6.44 10.48
N GLY A 92 -6.43 5.86 11.65
CA GLY A 92 -5.06 5.67 12.15
C GLY A 92 -4.87 6.07 13.63
N GLY A 93 -3.91 5.42 14.29
CA GLY A 93 -3.62 5.60 15.71
C GLY A 93 -4.83 5.24 16.57
N SER A 94 -5.32 6.22 17.35
CA SER A 94 -6.49 6.04 18.22
C SER A 94 -7.82 5.93 17.46
N ASP A 95 -7.84 6.31 16.19
CA ASP A 95 -9.02 6.19 15.34
C ASP A 95 -8.93 4.86 14.57
N GLY A 96 -9.73 3.88 14.97
CA GLY A 96 -9.80 2.56 14.35
C GLY A 96 -10.56 2.54 13.03
N GLY A 97 -11.38 3.56 12.76
CA GLY A 97 -12.52 3.44 11.85
C GLY A 97 -13.51 2.39 12.34
N THR A 98 -14.09 1.67 11.40
CA THR A 98 -14.99 0.55 11.67
C THR A 98 -14.24 -0.62 12.32
N VAL A 99 -14.82 -1.19 13.38
CA VAL A 99 -14.30 -2.38 14.08
C VAL A 99 -15.32 -3.51 14.01
N SER A 100 -14.94 -4.65 13.43
CA SER A 100 -15.77 -5.85 13.34
C SER A 100 -14.99 -7.06 13.87
N GLY A 101 -15.19 -7.38 15.15
CA GLY A 101 -14.44 -8.44 15.83
C GLY A 101 -12.95 -8.09 15.99
N LYS A 102 -12.08 -8.77 15.25
CA LYS A 102 -10.63 -8.50 15.19
C LYS A 102 -10.23 -7.62 14.00
N ILE A 103 -11.19 -7.30 13.13
CA ILE A 103 -10.97 -6.54 11.91
C ILE A 103 -11.08 -5.07 12.28
N ILE A 104 -10.05 -4.31 11.93
CA ILE A 104 -9.98 -2.87 12.17
C ILE A 104 -9.71 -2.21 10.82
N GLU A 105 -10.59 -1.31 10.42
CA GLU A 105 -10.56 -0.66 9.11
C GLU A 105 -9.20 0.01 8.82
N LYS A 106 -8.63 0.72 9.78
CA LYS A 106 -7.36 1.45 9.60
C LYS A 106 -6.20 0.57 9.13
N ASP A 107 -6.20 -0.72 9.51
CA ASP A 107 -5.12 -1.66 9.20
C ASP A 107 -5.22 -2.10 7.74
N ILE A 108 -6.45 -2.33 7.26
CA ILE A 108 -6.75 -2.65 5.85
C ILE A 108 -6.42 -1.45 4.98
N ASN A 109 -6.88 -0.25 5.36
CA ASN A 109 -6.62 0.99 4.62
C ASN A 109 -5.11 1.24 4.45
N LEU A 110 -4.31 1.00 5.51
CA LEU A 110 -2.86 1.15 5.43
C LEU A 110 -2.24 0.09 4.52
N SER A 111 -2.63 -1.17 4.67
CA SER A 111 -2.07 -2.28 3.88
C SER A 111 -2.29 -2.06 2.38
N VAL A 112 -3.53 -1.74 1.98
CA VAL A 112 -3.86 -1.48 0.57
C VAL A 112 -3.16 -0.21 0.07
N ALA A 113 -3.05 0.84 0.88
CA ALA A 113 -2.33 2.06 0.50
C ALA A 113 -0.85 1.80 0.18
N LEU A 114 -0.17 0.96 0.97
CA LEU A 114 1.23 0.60 0.75
C LEU A 114 1.42 -0.25 -0.52
N LYS A 115 0.48 -1.16 -0.81
CA LYS A 115 0.46 -1.93 -2.05
C LYS A 115 0.24 -1.03 -3.26
N LEU A 116 -0.77 -0.16 -3.20
CA LEU A 116 -1.06 0.82 -4.26
C LEU A 116 0.14 1.73 -4.50
N LYS A 117 0.79 2.24 -3.45
CA LYS A 117 2.03 3.02 -3.56
C LYS A 117 3.09 2.29 -4.38
N THR A 118 3.37 1.04 -4.04
CA THR A 118 4.40 0.23 -4.71
C THR A 118 4.09 0.11 -6.20
N ILE A 119 2.85 -0.21 -6.56
CA ILE A 119 2.42 -0.37 -7.95
C ILE A 119 2.55 0.95 -8.73
N LEU A 120 2.15 2.08 -8.13
CA LEU A 120 2.27 3.39 -8.79
C LEU A 120 3.74 3.80 -8.97
N GLU A 121 4.59 3.63 -7.95
CA GLU A 121 6.02 3.96 -8.04
C GLU A 121 6.77 3.11 -9.07
N ASP A 122 6.47 1.82 -9.16
CA ASP A 122 7.02 0.91 -10.16
C ASP A 122 6.60 1.31 -11.60
N ASN A 123 5.55 2.11 -11.74
CA ASN A 123 5.07 2.67 -13.01
C ASN A 123 5.42 4.16 -13.18
N ASN A 124 6.48 4.63 -12.52
CA ASN A 124 7.04 5.97 -12.64
C ASN A 124 6.09 7.11 -12.20
N ILE A 125 5.14 6.82 -11.32
CA ILE A 125 4.29 7.81 -10.65
C ILE A 125 4.91 8.12 -9.28
N GLU A 126 5.02 9.40 -8.93
CA GLU A 126 5.42 9.82 -7.59
C GLU A 126 4.25 9.63 -6.61
N VAL A 127 4.55 9.18 -5.39
CA VAL A 127 3.53 8.92 -4.38
C VAL A 127 3.89 9.58 -3.07
N ILE A 128 2.93 10.32 -2.50
CA ILE A 128 3.00 10.86 -1.15
C ILE A 128 1.89 10.20 -0.33
N LEU A 129 2.26 9.58 0.78
CA LEU A 129 1.30 9.01 1.72
C LEU A 129 0.90 10.06 2.77
N THR A 130 -0.38 10.14 3.13
CA THR A 130 -0.79 10.94 4.29
C THR A 130 -0.28 10.33 5.60
N ARG A 131 -0.20 9.00 5.66
CA ARG A 131 0.49 8.23 6.71
C ARG A 131 1.09 6.95 6.14
N ASN A 132 2.24 6.54 6.67
CA ASN A 132 2.91 5.27 6.30
C ASN A 132 2.96 4.26 7.45
N SER A 133 2.37 4.59 8.60
CA SER A 133 2.32 3.78 9.81
C SER A 133 0.97 3.93 10.53
N ASP A 134 0.80 3.27 11.66
CA ASP A 134 -0.39 3.39 12.51
C ASP A 134 -0.34 4.67 13.37
N GLU A 135 -0.42 5.82 12.70
CA GLU A 135 -0.41 7.13 13.34
C GLU A 135 -1.74 7.86 13.15
N LYS A 136 -2.08 8.70 14.13
CA LYS A 136 -3.29 9.50 14.07
C LYS A 136 -3.07 10.73 13.18
N MET A 137 -3.95 10.91 12.20
CA MET A 137 -3.97 12.11 11.37
C MET A 137 -5.38 12.69 11.26
N SER A 138 -5.52 13.99 11.54
CA SER A 138 -6.78 14.70 11.41
C SER A 138 -7.16 14.92 9.94
N LEU A 139 -8.46 15.12 9.68
CA LEU A 139 -8.96 15.39 8.33
C LEU A 139 -8.32 16.64 7.71
N ALA A 140 -8.06 17.68 8.51
CA ALA A 140 -7.41 18.90 8.02
C ALA A 140 -5.94 18.66 7.61
N GLN A 141 -5.20 17.88 8.40
CA GLN A 141 -3.82 17.50 8.05
C GLN A 141 -3.77 16.71 6.73
N ARG A 142 -4.70 15.78 6.52
CA ARG A 142 -4.79 15.00 5.27
C ARG A 142 -4.96 15.91 4.05
N THR A 143 -5.87 16.88 4.15
CA THR A 143 -6.10 17.84 3.06
C THR A 143 -4.95 18.84 2.90
N SER A 144 -4.24 19.19 3.97
CA SER A 144 -3.01 20.00 3.88
C SER A 144 -1.91 19.27 3.13
N VAL A 145 -1.70 17.97 3.35
CA VAL A 145 -0.71 17.19 2.55
C VAL A 145 -0.99 17.32 1.06
N ALA A 146 -2.25 17.25 0.64
CA ALA A 146 -2.60 17.42 -0.77
C ALA A 146 -2.43 18.86 -1.25
N ASN A 147 -2.99 19.82 -0.53
CA ASN A 147 -3.04 21.22 -0.95
C ASN A 147 -1.69 21.95 -0.88
N ASP A 148 -0.80 21.53 0.02
CA ASP A 148 0.52 22.12 0.20
C ASP A 148 1.58 21.42 -0.69
N SER A 149 1.16 20.41 -1.46
CA SER A 149 1.98 19.69 -2.44
C SER A 149 1.72 20.19 -3.87
N ASN A 150 2.58 19.77 -4.81
CA ASN A 150 2.32 19.90 -6.25
C ASN A 150 1.73 18.60 -6.82
N ALA A 151 0.99 17.82 -6.03
CA ALA A 151 0.38 16.59 -6.50
C ALA A 151 -0.77 16.84 -7.48
N ASP A 152 -1.01 15.87 -8.35
CA ASP A 152 -1.99 15.96 -9.42
C ASP A 152 -3.31 15.27 -9.08
N PHE A 153 -3.28 14.30 -8.16
CA PHE A 153 -4.45 13.51 -7.78
C PHE A 153 -4.41 13.06 -6.32
N PHE A 154 -5.58 13.02 -5.68
CA PHE A 154 -5.77 12.52 -4.32
C PHE A 154 -6.74 11.32 -4.31
N ILE A 155 -6.34 10.24 -3.65
CA ILE A 155 -7.17 9.05 -3.42
C ILE A 155 -7.17 8.69 -1.93
N SER A 156 -8.35 8.72 -1.30
CA SER A 156 -8.55 8.25 0.08
C SER A 156 -9.12 6.84 0.09
N LEU A 157 -8.55 5.95 0.90
CA LEU A 157 -8.92 4.54 0.99
C LEU A 157 -9.60 4.25 2.33
N HIS A 158 -10.80 3.69 2.25
CA HIS A 158 -11.68 3.36 3.37
C HIS A 158 -12.34 1.99 3.18
N CYS A 159 -12.96 1.47 4.24
CA CYS A 159 -13.87 0.33 4.14
C CYS A 159 -15.23 0.71 4.72
N ASN A 160 -16.28 0.38 3.97
CA ASN A 160 -17.63 0.79 4.31
C ASN A 160 -18.19 -0.05 5.45
N TYR A 161 -19.29 0.41 6.02
CA TYR A 161 -20.10 -0.34 6.95
C TYR A 161 -21.56 0.06 6.82
N TYR A 162 -22.44 -0.94 6.78
CA TYR A 162 -23.88 -0.72 6.74
C TYR A 162 -24.57 -1.56 7.81
N GLU A 163 -25.17 -0.88 8.79
CA GLU A 163 -25.74 -1.51 9.99
C GLU A 163 -27.06 -2.23 9.73
N ASP A 164 -27.87 -1.72 8.79
CA ASP A 164 -29.23 -2.23 8.55
C ASP A 164 -29.27 -3.48 7.67
N ASP A 165 -28.25 -3.72 6.84
CA ASP A 165 -28.19 -4.87 5.94
C ASP A 165 -26.75 -5.36 5.69
N ALA A 166 -26.39 -6.44 6.36
CA ALA A 166 -25.09 -7.11 6.21
C ALA A 166 -24.88 -7.79 4.85
N GLN A 167 -25.88 -7.80 3.96
CA GLN A 167 -25.74 -8.35 2.59
C GLN A 167 -25.22 -7.33 1.59
N ILE A 168 -25.24 -6.04 1.92
CA ILE A 168 -24.69 -5.00 1.05
C ILE A 168 -23.22 -5.30 0.81
N ALA A 169 -22.82 -5.19 -0.46
CA ALA A 169 -21.48 -5.50 -0.90
C ALA A 169 -21.09 -4.69 -2.13
N GLY A 170 -19.78 -4.60 -2.35
CA GLY A 170 -19.15 -4.05 -3.53
C GLY A 170 -18.54 -2.67 -3.30
N LEU A 171 -17.44 -2.42 -4.00
CA LEU A 171 -16.68 -1.19 -3.95
C LEU A 171 -17.50 0.01 -4.44
N GLU A 172 -17.41 1.12 -3.71
CA GLU A 172 -17.98 2.42 -4.08
C GLU A 172 -16.86 3.45 -4.20
N CYS A 173 -17.00 4.38 -5.14
CA CYS A 173 -16.04 5.47 -5.31
C CYS A 173 -16.77 6.81 -5.26
N TYR A 174 -16.22 7.74 -4.50
CA TYR A 174 -16.86 8.98 -4.11
C TYR A 174 -16.07 10.19 -4.60
N TYR A 175 -16.76 11.23 -5.04
CA TYR A 175 -16.18 12.52 -5.41
C TYR A 175 -17.05 13.68 -4.88
N ASN A 176 -16.52 14.90 -4.82
CA ASN A 176 -17.14 15.97 -4.04
C ASN A 176 -18.45 16.54 -4.63
N SER A 177 -18.53 16.73 -5.94
CA SER A 177 -19.71 17.33 -6.59
C SER A 177 -19.84 16.93 -8.06
N PRO A 178 -21.04 17.05 -8.69
CA PRO A 178 -21.23 16.74 -10.10
C PRO A 178 -20.38 17.61 -11.04
N ASP A 179 -20.03 18.83 -10.60
CA ASP A 179 -19.23 19.79 -11.34
C ASP A 179 -17.72 19.51 -11.23
N ALA A 180 -17.30 18.61 -10.33
CA ALA A 180 -15.91 18.16 -10.21
C ALA A 180 -15.60 17.11 -11.29
N THR A 181 -15.58 17.54 -12.56
CA THR A 181 -15.49 16.66 -13.74
C THR A 181 -14.26 15.77 -13.74
N GLU A 182 -13.10 16.29 -13.32
CA GLU A 182 -11.87 15.50 -13.22
C GLU A 182 -11.96 14.42 -12.14
N SER A 183 -12.40 14.77 -10.92
CA SER A 183 -12.62 13.80 -9.84
C SER A 183 -13.63 12.73 -10.23
N LYS A 184 -14.70 13.12 -10.93
CA LYS A 184 -15.70 12.19 -11.47
C LYS A 184 -15.06 11.22 -12.47
N ALA A 185 -14.24 11.70 -13.39
CA ALA A 185 -13.59 10.86 -14.40
C ALA A 185 -12.60 9.87 -13.76
N TYR A 186 -11.84 10.28 -12.74
CA TYR A 186 -11.03 9.35 -11.93
C TYR A 186 -11.90 8.29 -11.24
N ALA A 187 -12.99 8.71 -10.59
CA ALA A 187 -13.88 7.78 -9.89
C ALA A 187 -14.50 6.75 -10.83
N GLU A 188 -14.98 7.17 -12.00
CA GLU A 188 -15.56 6.30 -13.03
C GLU A 188 -14.50 5.37 -13.64
N SER A 189 -13.29 5.86 -13.89
CA SER A 189 -12.18 5.04 -14.41
C SER A 189 -11.76 3.94 -13.42
N ILE A 190 -11.67 4.28 -12.12
CA ILE A 190 -11.37 3.32 -11.04
C ILE A 190 -12.48 2.27 -10.95
N ILE A 191 -13.75 2.68 -10.91
CA ILE A 191 -14.89 1.74 -10.87
C ILE A 191 -14.86 0.81 -12.10
N HIS A 192 -14.64 1.35 -13.29
CA HIS A 192 -14.57 0.55 -14.50
C HIS A 192 -13.43 -0.48 -14.44
N ALA A 193 -12.20 -0.07 -14.10
CA ALA A 193 -11.06 -0.98 -14.02
C ALA A 193 -11.29 -2.10 -12.98
N VAL A 194 -11.83 -1.77 -11.82
CA VAL A 194 -12.18 -2.75 -10.78
C VAL A 194 -13.28 -3.70 -11.26
N SER A 195 -14.28 -3.22 -11.99
CA SER A 195 -15.39 -4.04 -12.49
C SER A 195 -14.98 -5.13 -13.49
N LEU A 196 -13.78 -5.03 -14.08
CA LEU A 196 -13.20 -6.05 -14.96
C LEU A 196 -12.60 -7.22 -14.17
N SER A 197 -12.49 -7.10 -12.85
CA SER A 197 -12.10 -8.21 -11.97
C SER A 197 -13.27 -9.15 -11.73
N ASN A 198 -13.01 -10.47 -11.76
CA ASN A 198 -14.01 -11.46 -11.36
C ASN A 198 -14.16 -11.56 -9.83
N ASP A 199 -13.18 -11.04 -9.08
CA ASP A 199 -13.06 -11.25 -7.63
C ASP A 199 -13.67 -10.11 -6.81
N VAL A 200 -13.70 -8.91 -7.39
CA VAL A 200 -14.15 -7.66 -6.75
C VAL A 200 -15.49 -7.24 -7.32
N LYS A 201 -16.49 -7.08 -6.46
CA LYS A 201 -17.77 -6.49 -6.84
C LYS A 201 -17.67 -4.97 -6.82
N THR A 202 -18.34 -4.30 -7.73
CA THR A 202 -18.45 -2.83 -7.75
C THR A 202 -19.90 -2.40 -7.69
N ARG A 203 -20.13 -1.19 -7.18
CA ARG A 203 -21.44 -0.55 -7.16
C ARG A 203 -21.47 0.62 -8.14
N TYR A 204 -20.90 1.76 -7.77
CA TYR A 204 -20.98 2.98 -8.56
C TYR A 204 -19.93 4.02 -8.15
N ALA A 205 -19.73 5.00 -9.03
CA ALA A 205 -19.18 6.30 -8.68
C ALA A 205 -20.33 7.25 -8.30
N LYS A 206 -20.29 7.91 -7.14
CA LYS A 206 -21.31 8.90 -6.75
C LYS A 206 -20.73 10.10 -6.01
N THR A 207 -21.51 11.15 -5.89
CA THR A 207 -21.12 12.33 -5.13
C THR A 207 -21.38 12.13 -3.64
N GLU A 208 -20.47 12.65 -2.79
CA GLU A 208 -20.67 12.73 -1.34
C GLU A 208 -19.84 13.87 -0.74
N ASN A 209 -20.34 14.45 0.35
CA ASN A 209 -19.77 15.65 0.94
C ASN A 209 -18.73 15.36 2.03
N TYR A 210 -17.85 14.38 1.81
CA TYR A 210 -16.78 14.04 2.76
C TYR A 210 -15.78 15.19 2.90
N TYR A 211 -15.29 15.42 4.13
CA TYR A 211 -14.40 16.54 4.41
C TYR A 211 -13.14 16.53 3.53
N VAL A 212 -12.51 15.36 3.38
CA VAL A 212 -11.28 15.21 2.59
C VAL A 212 -11.50 15.47 1.10
N LEU A 213 -12.72 15.25 0.59
CA LEU A 213 -13.06 15.56 -0.80
C LEU A 213 -13.36 17.05 -0.98
N ARG A 214 -14.13 17.64 -0.05
CA ARG A 214 -14.54 19.05 -0.14
C ARG A 214 -13.39 20.04 0.04
N ASN A 215 -12.39 19.70 0.85
CA ASN A 215 -11.30 20.62 1.21
C ASN A 215 -9.98 20.30 0.49
N THR A 216 -9.97 19.38 -0.47
CA THR A 216 -8.82 19.12 -1.34
C THR A 216 -8.99 19.91 -2.65
N GLN A 217 -7.94 20.63 -3.06
CA GLN A 217 -7.96 21.57 -4.18
C GLN A 217 -7.59 20.94 -5.53
N ILE A 218 -7.08 19.70 -5.50
CA ILE A 218 -6.77 18.88 -6.67
C ILE A 218 -7.88 17.84 -6.90
N PRO A 219 -7.96 17.19 -8.08
CA PRO A 219 -8.89 16.08 -8.29
C PRO A 219 -8.77 15.03 -7.17
N ALA A 220 -9.91 14.67 -6.58
CA ALA A 220 -9.94 13.91 -5.34
C ALA A 220 -11.08 12.89 -5.33
N VAL A 221 -10.76 11.65 -4.94
CA VAL A 221 -11.74 10.58 -4.73
C VAL A 221 -11.57 9.89 -3.38
N LEU A 222 -12.64 9.29 -2.88
CA LEU A 222 -12.62 8.39 -1.73
C LEU A 222 -13.19 7.04 -2.16
N VAL A 223 -12.42 5.98 -1.95
CA VAL A 223 -12.79 4.61 -2.31
C VAL A 223 -13.17 3.86 -1.05
N GLU A 224 -14.41 3.42 -1.01
CA GLU A 224 -14.91 2.44 -0.05
C GLU A 224 -14.71 1.05 -0.63
N MET A 225 -13.64 0.37 -0.22
CA MET A 225 -13.10 -0.83 -0.90
C MET A 225 -14.00 -2.07 -0.77
N GLY A 226 -14.97 -2.04 0.13
CA GLY A 226 -15.94 -3.10 0.42
C GLY A 226 -16.56 -2.88 1.80
N PHE A 227 -17.56 -3.69 2.18
CA PHE A 227 -18.32 -3.52 3.42
C PHE A 227 -17.83 -4.47 4.53
N LEU A 228 -17.36 -3.92 5.65
CA LEU A 228 -16.97 -4.70 6.83
C LEU A 228 -18.17 -5.28 7.60
N SER A 229 -19.38 -4.78 7.37
CA SER A 229 -20.61 -5.42 7.85
C SER A 229 -20.94 -6.71 7.09
N ASN A 230 -20.43 -6.85 5.86
CA ASN A 230 -20.62 -8.05 5.06
C ASN A 230 -19.55 -9.10 5.40
N TYR A 231 -19.98 -10.25 5.92
CA TYR A 231 -19.06 -11.29 6.34
C TYR A 231 -18.13 -11.75 5.20
N SER A 232 -18.65 -11.99 4.00
CA SER A 232 -17.83 -12.44 2.87
C SER A 232 -16.83 -11.37 2.42
N GLU A 233 -17.20 -10.10 2.41
CA GLU A 233 -16.27 -9.03 2.04
C GLU A 233 -15.23 -8.77 3.13
N SER A 234 -15.64 -8.79 4.40
CA SER A 234 -14.70 -8.63 5.52
C SER A 234 -13.58 -9.68 5.51
N GLN A 235 -13.88 -10.93 5.14
CA GLN A 235 -12.86 -11.98 5.03
C GLN A 235 -11.94 -11.75 3.82
N LYS A 236 -12.48 -11.29 2.69
CA LYS A 236 -11.69 -10.94 1.51
C LYS A 236 -10.79 -9.73 1.78
N LEU A 237 -11.29 -8.70 2.46
CA LEU A 237 -10.51 -7.50 2.78
C LEU A 237 -9.34 -7.77 3.74
N LEU A 238 -9.33 -8.89 4.46
CA LEU A 238 -8.18 -9.36 5.25
C LEU A 238 -7.16 -10.17 4.43
N ASP A 239 -7.56 -10.68 3.27
CA ASP A 239 -6.75 -11.55 2.44
C ASP A 239 -5.75 -10.72 1.63
N ASP A 240 -4.47 -11.07 1.71
CA ASP A 240 -3.39 -10.29 1.11
C ASP A 240 -3.44 -10.30 -0.43
N ASP A 241 -3.79 -11.45 -1.02
CA ASP A 241 -3.93 -11.59 -2.48
C ASP A 241 -5.11 -10.75 -2.99
N TYR A 242 -6.23 -10.74 -2.26
CA TYR A 242 -7.36 -9.86 -2.59
C TYR A 242 -7.00 -8.38 -2.48
N GLN A 243 -6.25 -7.97 -1.45
CA GLN A 243 -5.75 -6.61 -1.33
C GLN A 243 -4.82 -6.22 -2.48
N GLU A 244 -3.98 -7.14 -2.95
CA GLU A 244 -3.11 -6.93 -4.12
C GLU A 244 -3.94 -6.73 -5.40
N ILE A 245 -4.97 -7.56 -5.61
CA ILE A 245 -5.90 -7.42 -6.73
C ILE A 245 -6.62 -6.06 -6.68
N LEU A 246 -7.09 -5.65 -5.50
CA LEU A 246 -7.72 -4.33 -5.31
C LEU A 246 -6.77 -3.20 -5.69
N ALA A 247 -5.56 -3.19 -5.13
CA ALA A 247 -4.56 -2.17 -5.39
C ALA A 247 -4.20 -2.10 -6.88
N GLN A 248 -3.98 -3.26 -7.52
CA GLN A 248 -3.68 -3.36 -8.95
C GLN A 248 -4.80 -2.78 -9.83
N ARG A 249 -6.06 -3.11 -9.54
CA ARG A 249 -7.20 -2.58 -10.32
C ARG A 249 -7.43 -1.09 -10.11
N MET A 250 -7.24 -0.58 -8.90
CA MET A 250 -7.27 0.86 -8.65
C MET A 250 -6.16 1.59 -9.41
N ALA A 251 -4.93 1.05 -9.40
CA ALA A 251 -3.81 1.58 -10.16
C ALA A 251 -4.10 1.61 -11.67
N GLU A 252 -4.66 0.54 -12.24
CA GLU A 252 -5.10 0.49 -13.63
C GLU A 252 -6.12 1.60 -13.97
N GLY A 253 -7.07 1.86 -13.08
CA GLY A 253 -8.02 2.97 -13.21
C GLY A 253 -7.34 4.34 -13.26
N ILE A 254 -6.35 4.56 -12.39
CA ILE A 254 -5.53 5.78 -12.35
C ILE A 254 -4.72 5.92 -13.65
N PHE A 255 -4.02 4.85 -14.08
CA PHE A 255 -3.23 4.86 -15.33
C PHE A 255 -4.08 5.14 -16.57
N ASN A 256 -5.28 4.56 -16.65
CA ASN A 256 -6.19 4.79 -17.76
C ASN A 256 -6.64 6.25 -17.85
N LYS A 257 -6.86 6.90 -16.70
CA LYS A 257 -7.22 8.33 -16.67
C LYS A 257 -6.04 9.19 -17.11
N ILE A 258 -4.84 8.96 -16.56
CA ILE A 258 -3.63 9.72 -16.91
C ILE A 258 -3.33 9.62 -18.42
N LYS A 259 -3.35 8.40 -18.99
CA LYS A 259 -3.11 8.20 -20.43
C LYS A 259 -4.19 8.83 -21.31
N GLY A 260 -5.43 8.90 -20.82
CA GLY A 260 -6.51 9.58 -21.53
C GLY A 260 -6.24 11.08 -21.69
N ASP A 261 -5.59 11.69 -20.70
CA ASP A 261 -5.24 13.12 -20.70
C ASP A 261 -4.02 13.43 -21.58
N GLU A 262 -3.07 12.50 -21.72
CA GLU A 262 -1.90 12.67 -22.60
C GLU A 262 -2.23 12.63 -24.11
N ASN A 263 -3.42 12.18 -24.49
CA ASN A 263 -3.87 12.07 -25.89
C ASN A 263 -4.79 13.22 -26.34
N LEU A 264 -4.90 14.29 -25.55
CA LEU A 264 -5.66 15.52 -25.85
C LEU A 264 -4.73 16.71 -26.10
#